data_AF-A0A2V7D756-F1
#
_entry.id   AF-A0A2V7D756-F1
#
_cell.length_a   1.000
_cell.length_b   1.000
_cell.length_c   1.000
_cell.angle_alpha   90.00
_cell.angle_beta   90.00
_cell.angle_gamma   90.00
#
_symmetry.space_group_name_H-M   'P 1'
#
loop_
_entity.id
_entity.type
_entity.pdbx_description
1 polymer ?
#
loop_
_entity_poly.entity_id
_entity_poly.type
_entity_poly.pdbx_seq_one_letter_code
_entity_poly.pdbx_strand_id
1 'polypeptide(L)'
;VVVAGGSLAKLGMKFQGHVKHAMPIVEDVLAGFAAHVARDDGVSPVLRLDVIGRHEVGSGSAPLAIMKALYSEPLARAGLTLLDVDRFSLELHNPEATEPAGSGNVPLNNYRTLASLAVVEKLIARESIDDFVRTRGMPGFAPTQGHIASAIPYLAHARRALTDGGLTRTMFAGKGSLFLGRMTQLPDGLSLVIERNGRA
;
A
#
# COMPACT_ATOMS: atom_id res chain seq x y z
N VAL A 1 -6.21 14.32 15.46
CA VAL A 1 -6.41 12.85 15.46
C VAL A 1 -7.06 12.47 14.14
N VAL A 2 -6.54 11.45 13.45
CA VAL A 2 -7.15 10.84 12.26
C VAL A 2 -7.84 9.56 12.72
N VAL A 3 -9.12 9.39 12.39
CA VAL A 3 -9.90 8.19 12.71
C VAL A 3 -10.60 7.72 11.45
N ALA A 4 -10.55 6.43 11.18
CA ALA A 4 -11.38 5.81 10.16
C ALA A 4 -11.78 4.40 10.58
N GLY A 5 -12.84 3.87 9.97
CA GLY A 5 -13.32 2.53 10.26
C GLY A 5 -14.23 1.95 9.19
N GLY A 6 -14.52 0.68 9.39
CA GLY A 6 -15.38 -0.16 8.59
C GLY A 6 -16.82 0.32 8.48
N SER A 7 -17.45 0.03 7.34
CA SER A 7 -18.90 0.04 7.18
C SER A 7 -19.41 -1.40 7.00
N LEU A 8 -20.47 -1.71 7.77
CA LEU A 8 -21.15 -3.01 7.78
C LEU A 8 -21.65 -3.42 6.39
N ALA A 9 -22.02 -2.45 5.55
CA ALA A 9 -22.61 -2.73 4.23
C ALA A 9 -21.63 -3.38 3.24
N LYS A 10 -20.30 -3.29 3.46
CA LYS A 10 -19.32 -4.08 2.70
C LYS A 10 -18.98 -5.41 3.34
N LEU A 11 -19.35 -5.64 4.60
CA LEU A 11 -19.06 -6.90 5.26
C LEU A 11 -19.77 -8.02 4.50
N GLY A 12 -19.03 -9.06 4.14
CA GLY A 12 -19.57 -10.21 3.43
C GLY A 12 -19.62 -10.13 1.90
N MET A 13 -19.26 -9.01 1.27
CA MET A 13 -19.20 -8.91 -0.20
C MET A 13 -18.20 -9.91 -0.82
N LYS A 14 -17.20 -10.34 -0.04
CA LYS A 14 -16.19 -11.32 -0.48
C LYS A 14 -16.45 -12.74 0.01
N PHE A 15 -17.50 -12.97 0.81
CA PHE A 15 -17.86 -14.31 1.27
C PHE A 15 -18.26 -15.23 0.11
N GLN A 16 -18.78 -14.66 -0.98
CA GLN A 16 -19.16 -15.41 -2.18
C GLN A 16 -18.00 -16.28 -2.70
N GLY A 17 -16.76 -15.80 -2.65
CA GLY A 17 -15.58 -16.58 -3.06
C GLY A 17 -15.36 -17.80 -2.16
N HIS A 18 -15.43 -17.61 -0.84
CA HIS A 18 -15.28 -18.69 0.13
C HIS A 18 -16.41 -19.72 0.03
N VAL A 19 -17.66 -19.25 0.00
CA VAL A 19 -18.86 -20.11 -0.09
C VAL A 19 -18.84 -20.94 -1.38
N LYS A 20 -18.48 -20.33 -2.53
CA LYS A 20 -18.39 -21.03 -3.81
C LYS A 20 -17.40 -22.21 -3.78
N HIS A 21 -16.32 -22.09 -3.00
CA HIS A 21 -15.27 -23.11 -2.90
C HIS A 21 -15.38 -23.94 -1.62
N ALA A 22 -16.51 -23.88 -0.89
CA ALA A 22 -16.72 -24.58 0.37
C ALA A 22 -15.62 -24.32 1.42
N MET A 23 -15.08 -23.10 1.44
CA MET A 23 -14.06 -22.65 2.39
C MET A 23 -14.74 -21.95 3.59
N PRO A 24 -14.14 -22.03 4.79
CA PRO A 24 -14.51 -21.15 5.90
C PRO A 24 -14.43 -19.68 5.50
N ILE A 25 -15.29 -18.85 6.08
CA ILE A 25 -15.18 -17.41 5.94
C ILE A 25 -13.95 -16.95 6.72
N VAL A 26 -12.92 -16.49 6.01
CA VAL A 26 -11.64 -16.06 6.60
C VAL A 26 -11.58 -14.58 6.96
N GLU A 27 -12.59 -13.78 6.59
CA GLU A 27 -12.59 -12.33 6.79
C GLU A 27 -13.95 -11.75 7.23
N ASP A 28 -14.45 -12.16 8.40
CA ASP A 28 -15.59 -11.51 9.06
C ASP A 28 -15.10 -10.50 10.12
N VAL A 29 -14.47 -9.41 9.64
CA VAL A 29 -13.81 -8.43 10.52
C VAL A 29 -14.13 -7.00 10.08
N LEU A 30 -14.53 -6.18 11.05
CA LEU A 30 -14.64 -4.74 10.90
C LEU A 30 -13.39 -4.06 11.51
N ALA A 31 -12.60 -3.40 10.68
CA ALA A 31 -11.39 -2.71 11.13
C ALA A 31 -11.68 -1.25 11.51
N GLY A 32 -11.00 -0.76 12.54
CA GLY A 32 -10.94 0.65 12.89
C GLY A 32 -9.49 1.03 13.18
N PHE A 33 -9.13 2.28 12.91
CA PHE A 33 -7.82 2.79 13.31
C PHE A 33 -7.90 4.24 13.78
N ALA A 34 -6.96 4.60 14.64
CA ALA A 34 -6.70 5.97 15.03
C ALA A 34 -5.19 6.25 14.92
N ALA A 35 -4.84 7.40 14.39
CA ALA A 35 -3.48 7.91 14.38
C ALA A 35 -3.46 9.33 14.96
N HIS A 36 -2.53 9.59 15.86
CA HIS A 36 -2.28 10.94 16.37
C HIS A 36 -1.19 11.59 15.53
N VAL A 37 -1.58 12.60 14.75
CA VAL A 37 -0.65 13.46 14.01
C VAL A 37 -0.56 14.78 14.76
N ALA A 38 0.66 15.16 15.13
CA ALA A 38 0.96 16.37 15.88
C ALA A 38 2.09 17.13 15.18
N ARG A 39 2.51 18.25 15.79
CA ARG A 39 3.75 18.93 15.41
C ARG A 39 4.93 17.98 15.62
N ASP A 40 5.95 18.11 14.78
CA ASP A 40 7.23 17.42 14.93
C ASP A 40 7.78 17.57 16.36
N ASP A 41 7.93 16.44 17.04
CA ASP A 41 8.41 16.30 18.42
C ASP A 41 9.90 15.89 18.46
N GLY A 42 10.56 15.76 17.31
CA GLY A 42 11.94 15.29 17.17
C GLY A 42 12.13 13.78 17.32
N VAL A 43 11.10 13.02 17.71
CA VAL A 43 11.22 11.58 18.02
C VAL A 43 10.35 10.73 17.11
N SER A 44 9.11 11.15 16.91
CA SER A 44 8.12 10.46 16.08
C SER A 44 8.46 10.61 14.60
N PRO A 45 8.18 9.60 13.76
CA PRO A 45 8.39 9.68 12.32
C PRO A 45 7.59 10.82 11.70
N VAL A 46 8.17 11.46 10.69
CA VAL A 46 7.58 12.61 10.00
C VAL A 46 6.83 12.19 8.74
N LEU A 47 5.73 12.87 8.46
CA LEU A 47 4.97 12.70 7.20
C LEU A 47 5.56 13.65 6.15
N ARG A 48 6.09 13.11 5.06
CA ARG A 48 6.73 13.87 3.97
C ARG A 48 5.70 14.44 3.01
N LEU A 49 5.19 15.64 3.31
CA LEU A 49 4.17 16.33 2.50
C LEU A 49 4.68 16.78 1.12
N ASP A 50 5.99 16.89 0.94
CA ASP A 50 6.66 17.17 -0.33
C ASP A 50 6.66 15.96 -1.29
N VAL A 51 6.43 14.75 -0.76
CA VAL A 51 6.50 13.47 -1.49
C VAL A 51 5.11 12.81 -1.62
N ILE A 52 4.06 13.61 -1.84
CA ILE A 52 2.70 13.08 -2.05
C ILE A 52 2.53 12.66 -3.51
N GLY A 53 2.26 11.38 -3.75
CA GLY A 53 1.86 10.88 -5.07
C GLY A 53 0.35 10.94 -5.24
N ARG A 54 -0.10 11.19 -6.47
CA ARG A 54 -1.52 11.26 -6.80
C ARG A 54 -1.77 10.68 -8.17
N HIS A 55 -2.73 9.77 -8.27
CA HIS A 55 -3.30 9.33 -9.53
C HIS A 55 -4.74 9.85 -9.59
N GLU A 56 -5.01 10.76 -10.51
CA GLU A 56 -6.32 11.40 -10.63
C GLU A 56 -7.29 10.54 -11.43
N VAL A 57 -8.57 10.70 -11.14
CA VAL A 57 -9.66 10.06 -11.88
C VAL A 57 -9.57 10.52 -13.34
N GLY A 58 -9.46 9.58 -14.27
CA GLY A 58 -9.38 9.87 -15.71
C GLY A 58 -7.96 9.99 -16.27
N SER A 59 -6.90 9.85 -15.46
CA SER A 59 -5.49 9.84 -15.92
C SER A 59 -5.06 8.57 -16.67
N GLY A 60 -6.02 7.71 -17.04
CA GLY A 60 -5.78 6.38 -17.61
C GLY A 60 -5.69 5.29 -16.55
N SER A 61 -5.54 4.04 -16.99
CA SER A 61 -5.56 2.86 -16.11
C SER A 61 -4.37 1.92 -16.31
N ALA A 62 -3.35 2.35 -17.06
CA ALA A 62 -2.16 1.55 -17.31
C ALA A 62 -1.39 1.30 -16.00
N PRO A 63 -1.11 0.03 -15.62
CA PRO A 63 -0.53 -0.29 -14.31
C PRO A 63 0.80 0.42 -14.01
N LEU A 64 1.71 0.48 -14.99
CA LEU A 64 2.99 1.18 -14.83
C LEU A 64 2.82 2.69 -14.68
N ALA A 65 1.83 3.30 -15.36
CA ALA A 65 1.55 4.72 -15.24
C ALA A 65 1.02 5.05 -13.83
N ILE A 66 0.12 4.22 -13.29
CA ILE A 66 -0.37 4.35 -11.92
C ILE A 66 0.79 4.21 -10.92
N MET A 67 1.65 3.20 -11.08
CA MET A 67 2.81 3.02 -10.20
C MET A 67 3.78 4.20 -10.29
N LYS A 68 4.00 4.73 -11.49
CA LYS A 68 4.88 5.88 -11.68
C LYS A 68 4.34 7.12 -10.97
N ALA A 69 3.06 7.44 -11.15
CA ALA A 69 2.40 8.59 -10.54
C ALA A 69 2.32 8.50 -9.00
N LEU A 70 2.15 7.28 -8.47
CA LEU A 70 2.06 7.05 -7.04
C LEU A 70 3.42 6.88 -6.36
N TYR A 71 4.46 6.41 -7.03
CA TYR A 71 5.72 6.06 -6.36
C TYR A 71 6.93 6.83 -6.89
N SER A 72 7.29 6.65 -8.16
CA SER A 72 8.55 7.21 -8.67
C SER A 72 8.51 8.73 -8.83
N GLU A 73 7.45 9.27 -9.44
CA GLU A 73 7.30 10.72 -9.65
C GLU A 73 7.36 11.54 -8.36
N PRO A 74 6.63 11.20 -7.28
CA PRO A 74 6.74 11.95 -6.04
C PRO A 74 8.12 11.83 -5.37
N LEU A 75 8.77 10.66 -5.44
CA LEU A 75 10.13 10.48 -4.91
C LEU A 75 11.15 11.33 -5.68
N ALA A 76 11.06 11.33 -7.01
CA ALA A 76 11.95 12.07 -7.88
C ALA A 76 11.90 13.59 -7.62
N ARG A 77 10.72 14.15 -7.28
CA ARG A 77 10.59 15.57 -6.89
C ARG A 77 11.41 15.95 -5.66
N ALA A 78 11.69 14.98 -4.78
CA ALA A 78 12.52 15.15 -3.60
C ALA A 78 13.96 14.62 -3.78
N GLY A 79 14.35 14.29 -5.03
CA GLY A 79 15.67 13.72 -5.32
C GLY A 79 15.87 12.30 -4.80
N LEU A 80 14.78 11.57 -4.53
CA LEU A 80 14.78 10.19 -4.07
C LEU A 80 14.38 9.24 -5.20
N THR A 81 14.72 7.96 -5.02
CA THR A 81 14.37 6.86 -5.91
C THR A 81 13.60 5.78 -5.16
N LEU A 82 13.08 4.78 -5.89
CA LEU A 82 12.45 3.60 -5.29
C LEU A 82 13.39 2.82 -4.36
N LEU A 83 14.71 2.97 -4.51
CA LEU A 83 15.70 2.29 -3.68
C LEU A 83 15.93 2.97 -2.32
N ASP A 84 15.53 4.23 -2.19
CA ASP A 84 15.62 5.00 -0.95
C ASP A 84 14.48 4.71 0.03
N VAL A 85 13.48 3.91 -0.39
CA VAL A 85 12.33 3.49 0.43
C VAL A 85 12.52 2.06 0.90
N ASP A 86 12.61 1.85 2.21
CA ASP A 86 12.88 0.52 2.78
C ASP A 86 11.69 -0.44 2.65
N ARG A 87 10.46 0.06 2.84
CA ARG A 87 9.24 -0.74 2.77
C ARG A 87 8.12 -0.01 2.05
N PHE A 88 7.45 -0.72 1.15
CA PHE A 88 6.25 -0.23 0.48
C PHE A 88 5.01 -0.89 1.07
N SER A 89 4.20 -0.13 1.79
CA SER A 89 2.88 -0.53 2.24
C SER A 89 1.84 -0.16 1.18
N LEU A 90 1.54 -1.12 0.31
CA LEU A 90 0.60 -0.96 -0.80
C LEU A 90 -0.71 -1.70 -0.51
N GLU A 91 -1.45 -2.18 -1.51
CA GLU A 91 -2.66 -3.00 -1.26
C GLU A 91 -2.33 -4.36 -0.61
N LEU A 92 -2.20 -4.40 0.71
CA LEU A 92 -1.81 -5.58 1.49
C LEU A 92 -2.95 -6.59 1.73
N HIS A 93 -3.89 -6.72 0.80
CA HIS A 93 -5.01 -7.66 0.94
C HIS A 93 -4.51 -9.08 1.20
N ASN A 94 -5.09 -9.76 2.20
CA ASN A 94 -4.77 -11.16 2.51
C ASN A 94 -5.05 -12.06 1.27
N PRO A 95 -4.03 -12.72 0.70
CA PRO A 95 -4.18 -13.63 -0.43
C PRO A 95 -5.18 -14.76 -0.19
N GLU A 96 -5.27 -15.26 1.05
CA GLU A 96 -6.22 -16.32 1.42
C GLU A 96 -7.68 -15.90 1.18
N ALA A 97 -7.97 -14.59 1.23
CA ALA A 97 -9.28 -14.05 0.91
C ALA A 97 -9.42 -13.66 -0.58
N THR A 98 -8.37 -13.16 -1.20
CA THR A 98 -8.45 -12.64 -2.57
C THR A 98 -8.32 -13.70 -3.65
N GLU A 99 -7.60 -14.79 -3.41
CA GLU A 99 -7.43 -15.89 -4.36
C GLU A 99 -8.74 -16.66 -4.62
N PRO A 100 -9.51 -17.09 -3.61
CA PRO A 100 -10.81 -17.74 -3.83
C PRO A 100 -11.83 -16.81 -4.52
N ALA A 101 -11.68 -15.50 -4.35
CA ALA A 101 -12.49 -14.49 -5.03
C ALA A 101 -11.99 -14.14 -6.45
N GLY A 102 -10.98 -14.85 -6.96
CA GLY A 102 -10.45 -14.70 -8.33
C GLY A 102 -9.61 -13.43 -8.55
N SER A 103 -9.17 -12.76 -7.48
CA SER A 103 -8.32 -11.56 -7.56
C SER A 103 -6.82 -11.88 -7.43
N GLY A 104 -6.47 -13.13 -7.13
CA GLY A 104 -5.08 -13.58 -7.01
C GLY A 104 -4.35 -13.01 -5.78
N ASN A 105 -3.02 -13.14 -5.76
CA ASN A 105 -2.16 -12.50 -4.75
C ASN A 105 -1.90 -11.02 -5.11
N VAL A 106 -2.81 -10.15 -4.65
CA VAL A 106 -2.79 -8.71 -4.94
C VAL A 106 -1.49 -8.02 -4.51
N PRO A 107 -0.97 -8.21 -3.28
CA PRO A 107 0.30 -7.59 -2.87
C PRO A 107 1.47 -8.02 -3.77
N LEU A 108 1.64 -9.32 -4.01
CA LEU A 108 2.75 -9.83 -4.82
C LEU A 108 2.75 -9.25 -6.24
N ASN A 109 1.57 -9.17 -6.87
CA ASN A 109 1.41 -8.61 -8.21
C ASN A 109 1.77 -7.11 -8.24
N ASN A 110 1.36 -6.36 -7.21
CA ASN A 110 1.72 -4.96 -7.08
C ASN A 110 3.24 -4.77 -6.87
N TYR A 111 3.88 -5.59 -6.02
CA TYR A 111 5.33 -5.53 -5.83
C TYR A 111 6.12 -5.87 -7.10
N ARG A 112 5.70 -6.88 -7.85
CA ARG A 112 6.31 -7.21 -9.15
C ARG A 112 6.18 -6.07 -10.15
N THR A 113 5.04 -5.38 -10.15
CA THR A 113 4.82 -4.22 -11.02
C THR A 113 5.70 -3.05 -10.60
N LEU A 114 5.84 -2.79 -9.30
CA LEU A 114 6.74 -1.76 -8.76
C LEU A 114 8.22 -2.08 -9.05
N ALA A 115 8.63 -3.34 -8.89
CA ALA A 115 9.97 -3.79 -9.27
C ALA A 115 10.21 -3.65 -10.79
N SER A 116 9.19 -3.94 -11.61
CA SER A 116 9.27 -3.74 -13.06
C SER A 116 9.45 -2.26 -13.42
N LEU A 117 8.79 -1.35 -12.69
CA LEU A 117 9.04 0.09 -12.83
C LEU A 117 10.50 0.43 -12.50
N ALA A 118 11.06 -0.12 -11.42
CA ALA A 118 12.46 0.09 -11.07
C ALA A 118 13.44 -0.42 -12.15
N VAL A 119 13.11 -1.52 -12.85
CA VAL A 119 13.88 -2.01 -14.02
C VAL A 119 13.78 -1.02 -15.19
N VAL A 120 12.57 -0.54 -15.51
CA VAL A 120 12.35 0.45 -16.58
C VAL A 120 13.12 1.74 -16.31
N GLU A 121 13.17 2.17 -15.05
CA GLU A 121 13.92 3.34 -14.59
C GLU A 121 15.43 3.06 -14.39
N LYS A 122 15.89 1.85 -14.74
CA LYS A 122 17.29 1.41 -14.67
C LYS A 122 17.91 1.50 -13.27
N LEU A 123 17.07 1.38 -12.23
CA LEU A 123 17.51 1.36 -10.83
C LEU A 123 18.00 -0.04 -10.43
N ILE A 124 17.41 -1.08 -11.01
CA ILE A 124 17.77 -2.48 -10.77
C ILE A 124 17.86 -3.26 -12.07
N ALA A 125 18.56 -4.39 -12.05
CA ALA A 125 18.55 -5.35 -13.15
C ALA A 125 17.25 -6.19 -13.11
N ARG A 126 16.87 -6.77 -14.26
CA ARG A 126 15.63 -7.57 -14.38
C ARG A 126 15.65 -8.80 -13.46
N GLU A 127 16.83 -9.35 -13.25
CA GLU A 127 17.10 -10.51 -12.41
C GLU A 127 16.92 -10.20 -10.92
N SER A 128 16.92 -8.91 -10.55
CA SER A 128 16.75 -8.43 -9.17
C SER A 128 15.29 -8.21 -8.76
N ILE A 129 14.31 -8.52 -9.62
CA ILE A 129 12.89 -8.32 -9.32
C ILE A 129 12.47 -9.08 -8.06
N ASP A 130 12.81 -10.37 -7.95
CA ASP A 130 12.40 -11.17 -6.80
C ASP A 130 13.09 -10.70 -5.51
N ASP A 131 14.34 -10.23 -5.62
CA ASP A 131 15.06 -9.65 -4.51
C ASP A 131 14.42 -8.35 -4.03
N PHE A 132 14.00 -7.47 -4.95
CA PHE A 132 13.26 -6.25 -4.64
C PHE A 132 11.96 -6.57 -3.90
N VAL A 133 11.18 -7.55 -4.39
CA VAL A 133 9.93 -7.97 -3.75
C VAL A 133 10.21 -8.48 -2.33
N ARG A 134 11.24 -9.30 -2.15
CA ARG A 134 11.62 -9.88 -0.85
C ARG A 134 12.11 -8.82 0.14
N THR A 135 12.94 -7.89 -0.32
CA THR A 135 13.63 -6.92 0.54
C THR A 135 12.79 -5.68 0.84
N ARG A 136 11.88 -5.27 -0.05
CA ARG A 136 11.08 -4.05 0.09
C ARG A 136 9.57 -4.28 0.18
N GLY A 137 9.10 -5.47 -0.20
CA GLY A 137 7.72 -5.87 -0.04
C GLY A 137 7.43 -6.53 1.30
N MET A 138 6.19 -7.01 1.44
CA MET A 138 5.71 -7.83 2.55
C MET A 138 4.50 -8.68 2.10
N PRO A 139 4.19 -9.80 2.76
CA PRO A 139 2.98 -10.55 2.46
C PRO A 139 1.72 -9.70 2.75
N GLY A 140 0.62 -10.02 2.06
CA GLY A 140 -0.67 -9.44 2.38
C GLY A 140 -1.26 -10.08 3.63
N PHE A 141 -1.78 -9.26 4.53
CA PHE A 141 -2.42 -9.69 5.78
C PHE A 141 -3.62 -8.81 6.15
N ALA A 142 -3.87 -7.74 5.40
CA ALA A 142 -4.96 -6.82 5.67
C ALA A 142 -6.30 -7.45 5.24
N PRO A 143 -7.34 -7.38 6.07
CA PRO A 143 -8.67 -7.78 5.67
C PRO A 143 -9.16 -6.89 4.53
N THR A 144 -9.90 -7.46 3.58
CA THR A 144 -10.39 -6.69 2.43
C THR A 144 -11.68 -5.92 2.76
N GLN A 145 -12.36 -6.30 3.85
CA GLN A 145 -13.74 -5.88 4.16
C GLN A 145 -13.87 -4.71 5.17
N GLY A 146 -12.78 -4.01 5.52
CA GLY A 146 -12.75 -3.09 6.68
C GLY A 146 -12.88 -1.57 6.42
N HIS A 147 -13.13 -1.10 5.19
CA HIS A 147 -13.13 0.33 4.77
C HIS A 147 -11.90 1.19 5.12
N ILE A 148 -10.86 0.63 5.73
CA ILE A 148 -9.56 1.27 5.84
C ILE A 148 -8.71 0.89 4.63
N ALA A 149 -7.86 1.79 4.15
CA ALA A 149 -6.92 1.44 3.10
C ALA A 149 -6.03 0.28 3.57
N SER A 150 -5.86 -0.76 2.75
CA SER A 150 -5.14 -1.98 3.15
C SER A 150 -3.66 -1.77 3.43
N ALA A 151 -3.10 -0.61 3.10
CA ALA A 151 -1.78 -0.19 3.54
C ALA A 151 -1.71 0.20 5.03
N ILE A 152 -2.81 0.68 5.64
CA ILE A 152 -2.84 1.23 7.00
C ILE A 152 -2.51 0.21 8.10
N PRO A 153 -2.91 -1.08 8.03
CA PRO A 153 -2.52 -2.07 9.03
C PRO A 153 -1.01 -2.16 9.30
N TYR A 154 -0.16 -1.77 8.34
CA TYR A 154 1.29 -1.71 8.53
C TYR A 154 1.76 -0.48 9.33
N LEU A 155 0.94 0.55 9.53
CA LEU A 155 1.33 1.83 10.11
C LEU A 155 1.97 1.71 11.50
N ALA A 156 1.40 0.87 12.38
CA ALA A 156 1.95 0.65 13.72
C ALA A 156 3.34 -0.01 13.66
N HIS A 157 3.51 -0.99 12.76
CA HIS A 157 4.79 -1.65 12.52
C HIS A 157 5.83 -0.70 11.93
N ALA A 158 5.43 0.10 10.93
CA ALA A 158 6.27 1.13 10.33
C ALA A 158 6.72 2.15 11.37
N ARG A 159 5.80 2.67 12.20
CA ARG A 159 6.12 3.64 13.25
C ARG A 159 7.16 3.08 14.23
N ARG A 160 6.95 1.87 14.75
CA ARG A 160 7.94 1.22 15.63
C ARG A 160 9.28 1.03 14.92
N ALA A 161 9.28 0.63 13.66
CA ALA A 161 10.51 0.36 12.93
C ALA A 161 11.27 1.63 12.49
N LEU A 162 10.57 2.76 12.32
CA LEU A 162 11.12 4.09 12.02
C LEU A 162 11.56 4.86 13.27
N THR A 163 11.05 4.52 14.45
CA THR A 163 11.51 5.10 15.73
C THR A 163 12.60 4.23 16.33
N ASP A 164 12.29 2.97 16.64
CA ASP A 164 13.14 2.07 17.43
C ASP A 164 13.91 1.05 16.59
N GLY A 165 13.52 0.87 15.31
CA GLY A 165 14.10 -0.10 14.40
C GLY A 165 15.21 0.46 13.51
N GLY A 166 15.46 -0.21 12.38
CA GLY A 166 16.46 0.20 11.39
C GLY A 166 15.90 0.83 10.12
N LEU A 167 14.59 1.10 10.02
CA LEU A 167 14.02 1.69 8.81
C LEU A 167 14.27 3.21 8.78
N THR A 168 14.43 3.75 7.58
CA THR A 168 14.56 5.18 7.30
C THR A 168 13.30 5.71 6.65
N ARG A 169 12.72 5.01 5.67
CA ARG A 169 11.52 5.44 4.92
C ARG A 169 10.58 4.29 4.65
N THR A 170 9.30 4.54 4.88
CA THR A 170 8.22 3.66 4.43
C THR A 170 7.24 4.45 3.59
N MET A 171 6.80 3.88 2.49
CA MET A 171 5.86 4.54 1.59
C MET A 171 4.53 3.82 1.60
N PHE A 172 3.46 4.56 1.86
CA PHE A 172 2.10 4.07 1.91
C PHE A 172 1.37 4.49 0.66
N ALA A 173 0.52 3.61 0.10
CA ALA A 173 -0.38 3.97 -0.97
C ALA A 173 -1.78 3.42 -0.74
N GLY A 174 -2.78 4.30 -0.84
CA GLY A 174 -4.17 3.93 -0.94
C GLY A 174 -4.61 4.07 -2.39
N LYS A 175 -5.15 3.00 -2.97
CA LYS A 175 -5.82 3.03 -4.27
C LYS A 175 -7.33 2.98 -4.08
N GLY A 176 -8.06 3.56 -5.03
CA GLY A 176 -9.50 3.42 -5.13
C GLY A 176 -9.95 1.96 -5.14
N SER A 177 -11.23 1.74 -4.86
CA SER A 177 -11.78 0.39 -4.77
C SER A 177 -11.53 -0.41 -6.05
N LEU A 178 -10.95 -1.60 -5.92
CA LEU A 178 -10.85 -2.58 -7.02
C LEU A 178 -12.20 -2.96 -7.63
N PHE A 179 -13.29 -2.84 -6.87
CA PHE A 179 -14.65 -3.07 -7.37
C PHE A 179 -15.10 -1.91 -8.24
N LEU A 180 -15.00 -0.68 -7.73
CA LEU A 180 -15.39 0.51 -8.48
C LEU A 180 -14.52 0.69 -9.73
N GLY A 181 -13.21 0.52 -9.61
CA GLY A 181 -12.28 0.59 -10.74
C GLY A 181 -12.58 -0.44 -11.83
N ARG A 182 -13.10 -1.63 -11.48
CA ARG A 182 -13.59 -2.60 -12.47
C ARG A 182 -14.85 -2.13 -13.20
N MET A 183 -15.76 -1.46 -12.50
CA MET A 183 -17.00 -0.96 -13.09
C MET A 183 -16.78 0.30 -13.92
N THR A 184 -15.93 1.23 -13.48
CA THR A 184 -15.78 2.55 -14.09
C THR A 184 -14.58 2.64 -15.02
N GLN A 185 -13.59 1.77 -14.88
CA GLN A 185 -12.27 1.91 -15.53
C GLN A 185 -11.56 3.23 -15.21
N LEU A 186 -11.91 3.85 -14.08
CA LEU A 186 -11.35 5.12 -13.61
C LEU A 186 -10.67 4.92 -12.25
N PRO A 187 -9.43 4.39 -12.21
CA PRO A 187 -8.70 4.23 -10.96
C PRO A 187 -8.20 5.58 -10.45
N ASP A 188 -8.14 5.71 -9.14
CA ASP A 188 -7.52 6.82 -8.43
C ASP A 188 -6.63 6.30 -7.31
N GLY A 189 -5.79 7.18 -6.77
CA GLY A 189 -4.96 6.81 -5.63
C GLY A 189 -4.15 7.97 -5.08
N LEU A 190 -3.67 7.77 -3.86
CA LEU A 190 -2.78 8.68 -3.16
C LEU A 190 -1.68 7.89 -2.47
N SER A 191 -0.48 8.47 -2.41
CA SER A 191 0.63 7.92 -1.64
C SER A 191 1.29 8.97 -0.76
N LEU A 192 1.98 8.49 0.27
CA LEU A 192 2.66 9.30 1.26
C LEU A 192 3.91 8.55 1.76
N VAL A 193 5.00 9.28 1.96
CA VAL A 193 6.18 8.76 2.65
C VAL A 193 6.12 9.13 4.13
N ILE A 194 6.41 8.15 4.98
CA ILE A 194 6.69 8.31 6.40
C ILE A 194 8.18 8.06 6.59
N GLU A 195 8.87 9.04 7.15
CA GLU A 195 10.33 9.05 7.28
C GLU A 195 10.73 9.11 8.76
N ARG A 196 11.84 8.44 9.10
CA ARG A 196 12.47 8.52 10.42
C ARG A 196 12.80 9.97 10.74
N ASN A 197 12.58 10.37 11.99
CA ASN A 197 13.02 11.67 12.45
C ASN A 197 14.54 11.74 12.51
N GLY A 198 15.15 12.75 11.86
CA GLY A 198 16.60 12.93 11.80
C GLY A 198 17.20 13.70 12.97
N ARG A 199 16.36 14.25 13.88
CA ARG A 199 16.83 14.92 15.10
C ARG A 199 16.98 13.91 16.24
N ALA A 200 18.16 13.31 16.36
CA ALA A 200 18.64 12.84 17.66
C ALA A 200 19.46 13.95 18.32
#